data_AF-A0AA36IP42-F1
#
_entry.id   AF-A0AA36IP42-F1
#
_cell.length_a   1.000
_cell.length_b   1.000
_cell.length_c   1.000
_cell.angle_alpha   90.00
_cell.angle_beta   90.00
_cell.angle_gamma   90.00
#
_symmetry.space_group_name_H-M   'P 1'
#
loop_
_entity.id
_entity.type
_entity.pdbx_description
1 polymer ?
#
loop_
_entity_poly.entity_id
_entity_poly.type
_entity_poly.pdbx_seq_one_letter_code
_entity_poly.pdbx_strand_id
1 'polypeptide(L)'
;MGQPPTSLECYAAALIYAVIYASRFDGIRTLAPHFRVTFYATTGWTIYYIAHLLAATNPALFGHWVYPTGVVFLASSIYFYKHWIERMYRHFMEDRFRPYYVPGLAGLMYFHWLDLVDLFNQWLDPKYWEHVVVDLPDQAWTIADVRLTGLFMSSMALFMITLHNKGVLTGGKNTLITVLFTIFVPALFLTGTHATLQASFP
;
A
#
# COMPACT_ATOMS: atom_id res chain seq x y z
N MET A 1 5.72 -12.47 22.31
CA MET A 1 6.66 -12.00 21.29
C MET A 1 6.15 -12.50 19.96
N GLY A 2 6.05 -11.64 18.93
CA GLY A 2 5.68 -12.08 17.58
C GLY A 2 6.78 -12.97 16.99
N GLN A 3 6.44 -13.86 16.05
CA GLN A 3 7.43 -14.55 15.23
C GLN A 3 7.48 -13.88 13.86
N PRO A 4 8.66 -13.81 13.21
CA PRO A 4 8.75 -13.31 11.85
C PRO A 4 7.93 -14.19 10.89
N PRO A 5 7.31 -13.59 9.87
CA PRO A 5 6.65 -14.36 8.82
C PRO A 5 7.66 -15.27 8.14
N THR A 6 7.26 -16.51 7.91
CA THR A 6 8.09 -17.49 7.20
C THR A 6 8.20 -17.13 5.73
N SER A 7 9.29 -17.58 5.09
CA SER A 7 9.47 -17.39 3.64
C SER A 7 8.29 -17.94 2.83
N LEU A 8 7.70 -19.06 3.28
CA LEU A 8 6.55 -19.67 2.62
C LEU A 8 5.31 -18.76 2.69
N GLU A 9 5.05 -18.14 3.85
CA GLU A 9 3.96 -17.17 4.01
C GLU A 9 4.17 -15.96 3.10
N CYS A 10 5.40 -15.45 3.01
CA CYS A 10 5.76 -14.35 2.11
C CYS A 10 5.51 -14.69 0.64
N TYR A 11 5.95 -15.87 0.18
CA TYR A 11 5.73 -16.34 -1.20
C TYR A 11 4.25 -16.59 -1.50
N ALA A 12 3.52 -17.22 -0.58
CA ALA A 12 2.10 -17.47 -0.72
C ALA A 12 1.30 -16.15 -0.80
N ALA A 13 1.61 -15.19 0.08
CA ALA A 13 1.01 -13.86 0.05
C ALA A 13 1.28 -13.18 -1.30
N ALA A 14 2.55 -13.10 -1.73
CA ALA A 14 2.92 -12.50 -3.01
C ALA A 14 2.09 -13.06 -4.18
N LEU A 15 1.95 -14.38 -4.26
CA LEU A 15 1.16 -15.04 -5.30
C LEU A 15 -0.34 -14.72 -5.19
N ILE A 16 -0.92 -14.82 -4.00
CA ILE A 16 -2.35 -14.56 -3.76
C ILE A 16 -2.71 -13.12 -4.16
N TYR A 17 -1.94 -12.14 -3.70
CA TYR A 17 -2.21 -10.73 -4.01
C TYR A 17 -2.00 -10.42 -5.50
N ALA A 18 -1.00 -11.02 -6.15
CA ALA A 18 -0.81 -10.88 -7.60
C ALA A 18 -2.03 -11.40 -8.38
N VAL A 19 -2.53 -12.59 -8.04
CA VAL A 19 -3.70 -13.21 -8.69
C VAL A 19 -4.96 -12.39 -8.44
N ILE A 20 -5.18 -11.92 -7.21
CA ILE A 20 -6.33 -11.07 -6.86
C ILE A 20 -6.35 -9.83 -7.75
N TYR A 21 -5.23 -9.11 -7.87
CA TYR A 21 -5.18 -7.90 -8.68
C TYR A 21 -5.30 -8.17 -10.19
N ALA A 22 -4.59 -9.19 -10.69
CA ALA A 22 -4.65 -9.58 -12.11
C ALA A 22 -6.08 -9.93 -12.55
N SER A 23 -6.84 -10.64 -11.71
CA SER A 23 -8.21 -11.08 -12.02
C SER A 23 -9.28 -9.98 -12.03
N ARG A 24 -8.93 -8.73 -11.70
CA ARG A 24 -9.89 -7.63 -11.52
C ARG A 24 -9.81 -6.55 -12.60
N PHE A 25 -8.79 -6.57 -13.45
CA PHE A 25 -8.58 -5.54 -14.47
C PHE A 25 -9.79 -5.33 -15.40
N ASP A 26 -10.45 -6.41 -15.82
CA ASP A 26 -11.61 -6.32 -16.71
C ASP A 26 -12.82 -5.66 -16.03
N GLY A 27 -13.09 -6.05 -14.78
CA GLY A 27 -14.23 -5.56 -14.02
C GLY A 27 -14.10 -4.08 -13.60
N ILE A 28 -12.89 -3.54 -13.55
CA ILE A 28 -12.66 -2.15 -13.13
C ILE A 28 -12.93 -1.15 -14.26
N ARG A 29 -12.77 -1.54 -15.53
CA ARG A 29 -12.89 -0.62 -16.67
C ARG A 29 -14.27 0.05 -16.78
N THR A 30 -15.30 -0.62 -16.28
CA THR A 30 -16.70 -0.16 -16.26
C THR A 30 -17.03 0.79 -15.10
N LEU A 31 -16.11 0.98 -14.15
CA LEU A 31 -16.33 1.83 -12.99
C LEU A 31 -16.16 3.33 -13.29
N ALA A 32 -16.77 4.15 -12.43
CA ALA A 32 -16.57 5.59 -12.46
C ALA A 32 -15.08 5.95 -12.33
N PRO A 33 -14.62 7.04 -12.99
CA PRO A 33 -13.19 7.36 -13.11
C PRO A 33 -12.40 7.34 -11.81
N HIS A 34 -12.98 7.84 -10.72
CA HIS A 34 -12.30 7.91 -9.41
C HIS A 34 -12.02 6.54 -8.78
N PHE A 35 -12.87 5.54 -8.99
CA PHE A 35 -12.60 4.18 -8.56
C PHE A 35 -11.51 3.51 -9.39
N ARG A 36 -11.48 3.79 -10.70
CA ARG A 36 -10.43 3.31 -11.59
C ARG A 36 -9.07 3.89 -11.21
N VAL A 37 -9.02 5.19 -10.89
CA VAL A 37 -7.79 5.84 -10.40
C VAL A 37 -7.27 5.13 -9.15
N THR A 38 -8.13 4.92 -8.15
CA THR A 38 -7.74 4.21 -6.93
C THR A 38 -7.24 2.81 -7.23
N PHE A 39 -7.93 2.03 -8.08
CA PHE A 39 -7.52 0.67 -8.44
C PHE A 39 -6.14 0.64 -9.12
N TYR A 40 -5.91 1.49 -10.12
CA TYR A 40 -4.64 1.49 -10.84
C TYR A 40 -3.50 1.92 -9.92
N ALA A 41 -3.75 2.88 -9.03
CA ALA A 41 -2.77 3.29 -8.03
C ALA A 41 -2.44 2.16 -7.04
N THR A 42 -3.45 1.52 -6.46
CA THR A 42 -3.24 0.41 -5.51
C THR A 42 -2.60 -0.81 -6.18
N THR A 43 -2.78 -0.98 -7.49
CA THR A 43 -2.06 -2.02 -8.24
C THR A 43 -0.56 -1.74 -8.27
N GLY A 44 -0.15 -0.50 -8.56
CA GLY A 44 1.27 -0.14 -8.53
C GLY A 44 1.88 -0.24 -7.14
N TRP A 45 1.12 0.12 -6.09
CA TRP A 45 1.55 -0.09 -4.71
C TRP A 45 1.71 -1.57 -4.37
N THR A 46 0.77 -2.40 -4.81
CA THR A 46 0.82 -3.86 -4.61
C THR A 46 2.04 -4.48 -5.28
N ILE A 47 2.37 -4.08 -6.50
CA ILE A 47 3.57 -4.56 -7.22
C ILE A 47 4.84 -4.25 -6.41
N TYR A 48 4.95 -3.03 -5.89
CA TYR A 48 6.06 -2.61 -5.03
C TYR A 48 6.13 -3.39 -3.73
N TYR A 49 4.98 -3.59 -3.08
CA TYR A 49 4.92 -4.34 -1.82
C TYR A 49 5.30 -5.81 -1.99
N ILE A 50 4.90 -6.43 -3.09
CA ILE A 50 5.33 -7.78 -3.46
C ILE A 50 6.85 -7.82 -3.65
N ALA A 51 7.41 -6.91 -4.43
CA ALA A 51 8.86 -6.89 -4.69
C ALA A 51 9.68 -6.74 -3.39
N HIS A 52 9.26 -5.83 -2.50
CA HIS A 52 9.87 -5.67 -1.18
C HIS A 52 9.76 -6.92 -0.31
N LEU A 53 8.58 -7.53 -0.26
CA LEU A 53 8.35 -8.74 0.54
C LEU A 53 9.25 -9.89 0.08
N LEU A 54 9.39 -10.05 -1.24
CA LEU A 54 10.26 -11.06 -1.84
C LEU A 54 11.74 -10.73 -1.61
N ALA A 55 12.15 -9.47 -1.73
CA ALA A 55 13.53 -9.03 -1.48
C ALA A 55 13.93 -9.21 -0.01
N ALA A 56 13.05 -8.94 0.95
CA ALA A 56 13.27 -9.21 2.36
C ALA A 56 13.42 -10.72 2.65
N THR A 57 12.83 -11.58 1.81
CA THR A 57 12.90 -13.05 1.96
C THR A 57 14.15 -13.64 1.30
N ASN A 58 14.50 -13.16 0.10
CA ASN A 58 15.66 -13.63 -0.65
C ASN A 58 16.24 -12.47 -1.49
N PRO A 59 17.13 -11.64 -0.89
CA PRO A 59 17.63 -10.42 -1.53
C PRO A 59 18.49 -10.72 -2.76
N ALA A 60 19.24 -11.82 -2.75
CA ALA A 60 20.09 -12.23 -3.88
C ALA A 60 19.26 -12.50 -5.15
N LEU A 61 18.05 -13.03 -5.00
CA LEU A 61 17.16 -13.31 -6.13
C LEU A 61 16.26 -12.12 -6.48
N PHE A 62 15.73 -11.39 -5.49
CA PHE A 62 14.65 -10.42 -5.72
C PHE A 62 15.02 -8.96 -5.45
N GLY A 63 16.18 -8.66 -4.86
CA GLY A 63 16.58 -7.28 -4.53
C GLY A 63 16.58 -6.35 -5.73
N HIS A 64 16.94 -6.86 -6.91
CA HIS A 64 16.96 -6.10 -8.15
C HIS A 64 15.56 -5.70 -8.68
N TRP A 65 14.47 -6.30 -8.18
CA TRP A 65 13.10 -5.92 -8.55
C TRP A 65 12.61 -4.69 -7.80
N VAL A 66 13.24 -4.34 -6.69
CA VAL A 66 12.71 -3.32 -5.80
C VAL A 66 12.81 -1.93 -6.42
N TYR A 67 13.95 -1.58 -7.01
CA TYR A 67 14.12 -0.28 -7.66
C TYR A 67 13.12 -0.03 -8.81
N PRO A 68 12.99 -0.90 -9.84
CA PRO A 68 12.04 -0.65 -10.93
C PRO A 68 10.59 -0.62 -10.45
N THR A 69 10.22 -1.44 -9.47
CA THR A 69 8.87 -1.39 -8.88
C THR A 69 8.67 -0.15 -7.99
N GLY A 70 9.72 0.42 -7.42
CA GLY A 70 9.69 1.71 -6.72
C GLY A 70 9.39 2.89 -7.64
N VAL A 71 9.88 2.85 -8.88
CA VAL A 71 9.47 3.84 -9.91
C VAL A 71 7.98 3.71 -10.22
N VAL A 72 7.46 2.48 -10.32
CA VAL A 72 6.02 2.22 -10.51
C VAL A 72 5.22 2.72 -9.31
N PHE A 73 5.71 2.51 -8.09
CA PHE A 73 5.11 3.03 -6.85
C PHE A 73 5.02 4.55 -6.87
N LEU A 74 6.12 5.24 -7.17
CA LEU A 74 6.17 6.70 -7.23
C LEU A 74 5.18 7.24 -8.26
N ALA A 75 5.18 6.69 -9.48
CA ALA A 75 4.24 7.09 -10.53
C ALA A 75 2.78 6.88 -10.10
N SER A 76 2.49 5.76 -9.45
CA SER A 76 1.15 5.41 -8.95
C SER A 76 0.69 6.35 -7.83
N SER A 77 1.60 6.71 -6.93
CA SER A 77 1.37 7.68 -5.87
C SER A 77 1.10 9.08 -6.44
N ILE A 78 1.92 9.56 -7.37
CA ILE A 78 1.68 10.86 -8.06
C ILE A 78 0.31 10.86 -8.73
N TYR A 79 -0.01 9.81 -9.48
CA TYR A 79 -1.29 9.67 -10.18
C TYR A 79 -2.49 9.72 -9.21
N PHE A 80 -2.40 9.00 -8.09
CA PHE A 80 -3.44 8.98 -7.06
C PHE A 80 -3.61 10.34 -6.37
N TYR A 81 -2.52 10.90 -5.82
CA TYR A 81 -2.60 12.10 -5.01
C TYR A 81 -3.02 13.31 -5.83
N LYS A 82 -2.51 13.44 -7.06
CA LYS A 82 -2.97 14.47 -7.98
C LYS A 82 -4.49 14.43 -8.15
N HIS A 83 -5.05 13.25 -8.46
CA HIS A 83 -6.49 13.09 -8.65
C HIS A 83 -7.30 13.48 -7.41
N TRP A 84 -6.86 13.02 -6.22
CA TRP A 84 -7.60 13.24 -4.98
C TRP A 84 -7.49 14.67 -4.47
N ILE A 85 -6.34 15.32 -4.60
CA ILE A 85 -6.17 16.75 -4.28
C ILE A 85 -7.06 17.60 -5.20
N GLU A 86 -7.03 17.36 -6.51
CA GLU A 86 -7.90 18.07 -7.46
C GLU A 86 -9.38 17.84 -7.16
N ARG A 87 -9.77 16.62 -6.78
CA ARG A 87 -11.15 16.30 -6.40
C ARG A 87 -11.57 17.01 -5.12
N MET A 88 -10.70 17.05 -4.11
CA MET A 88 -10.96 17.77 -2.86
C MET A 88 -11.14 19.26 -3.13
N TYR A 89 -10.28 19.85 -3.97
CA TYR A 89 -10.40 21.25 -4.37
C TYR A 89 -11.73 21.52 -5.09
N ARG A 90 -12.13 20.69 -6.07
CA ARG A 90 -13.45 20.84 -6.72
C ARG A 90 -14.60 20.75 -5.72
N HIS A 91 -14.57 19.79 -4.80
CA HIS A 91 -15.61 19.67 -3.79
C HIS A 91 -15.66 20.87 -2.83
N PHE A 92 -14.51 21.50 -2.55
CA PHE A 92 -14.45 22.75 -1.80
C PHE A 92 -15.13 23.90 -2.56
N MET A 93 -14.85 24.04 -3.86
CA MET A 93 -15.48 25.06 -4.70
C MET A 93 -16.98 24.86 -4.91
N GLU A 94 -17.50 23.64 -4.73
CA GLU A 94 -18.91 23.28 -4.94
C GLU A 94 -19.70 23.16 -3.62
N ASP A 95 -19.14 23.54 -2.47
CA ASP A 95 -19.76 23.38 -1.14
C ASP A 95 -20.15 21.91 -0.79
N ARG A 96 -19.45 20.94 -1.38
CA ARG A 96 -19.63 19.49 -1.13
C ARG A 96 -18.46 18.86 -0.40
N PHE A 97 -17.58 19.69 0.16
CA PHE A 97 -16.37 19.24 0.82
C PHE A 97 -16.67 18.43 2.07
N ARG A 98 -15.83 17.42 2.30
CA ARG A 98 -15.90 16.57 3.48
C ARG A 98 -14.58 16.66 4.23
N PRO A 99 -14.53 17.32 5.40
CA PRO A 99 -13.29 17.61 6.11
C PRO A 99 -12.45 16.37 6.43
N TYR A 100 -13.08 15.22 6.66
CA TYR A 100 -12.38 13.97 6.97
C TYR A 100 -11.53 13.40 5.82
N TYR A 101 -11.64 13.91 4.59
CA TYR A 101 -10.73 13.51 3.51
C TYR A 101 -9.30 14.02 3.74
N VAL A 102 -9.12 15.15 4.42
CA VAL A 102 -7.80 15.76 4.68
C VAL A 102 -6.92 14.86 5.54
N PRO A 103 -7.31 14.50 6.79
CA PRO A 103 -6.47 13.66 7.63
C PRO A 103 -6.24 12.30 6.99
N GLY A 104 -7.20 11.79 6.21
CA GLY A 104 -7.02 10.51 5.57
C GLY A 104 -6.02 10.52 4.42
N LEU A 105 -6.11 11.52 3.54
CA LEU A 105 -5.13 11.68 2.48
C LEU A 105 -3.72 11.96 3.04
N ALA A 106 -3.63 12.81 4.06
CA ALA A 106 -2.37 13.13 4.73
C ALA A 106 -1.73 11.91 5.40
N GLY A 107 -2.52 11.07 6.08
CA GLY A 107 -2.03 9.84 6.68
C GLY A 107 -1.48 8.87 5.63
N LEU A 108 -2.19 8.68 4.53
CA LEU A 108 -1.70 7.83 3.43
C LEU A 108 -0.43 8.41 2.78
N MET A 109 -0.37 9.74 2.59
CA MET A 109 0.82 10.43 2.08
C MET A 109 2.03 10.21 2.99
N TYR A 110 1.84 10.25 4.32
CA TYR A 110 2.90 9.99 5.27
C TYR A 110 3.49 8.59 5.12
N PHE A 111 2.66 7.53 5.06
CA PHE A 111 3.18 6.16 4.89
C PHE A 111 3.86 5.96 3.53
N HIS A 112 3.29 6.48 2.44
CA HIS A 112 3.94 6.39 1.14
C HIS A 112 5.22 7.25 1.06
N TRP A 113 5.33 8.31 1.84
CA TRP A 113 6.57 9.07 1.95
C TRP A 113 7.69 8.26 2.61
N LEU A 114 7.37 7.47 3.65
CA LEU A 114 8.34 6.54 4.25
C LEU A 114 8.86 5.53 3.21
N ASP A 115 7.97 5.02 2.35
CA ASP A 115 8.34 4.13 1.24
C ASP A 115 9.24 4.81 0.20
N LEU A 116 9.07 6.12 -0.04
CA LEU A 116 9.92 6.88 -0.96
C LEU A 116 11.32 7.11 -0.41
N VAL A 117 11.47 7.31 0.91
CA VAL A 117 12.79 7.42 1.54
C VAL A 117 13.60 6.15 1.30
N ASP A 118 12.96 4.98 1.40
CA ASP A 118 13.60 3.69 1.11
C ASP A 118 14.06 3.60 -0.36
N LEU A 119 13.22 4.05 -1.30
CA LEU A 119 13.59 4.12 -2.72
C LEU A 119 14.82 5.01 -2.98
N PHE A 120 14.95 6.13 -2.26
CA PHE A 120 16.13 6.98 -2.38
C PHE A 120 17.39 6.33 -1.81
N ASN A 121 17.29 5.57 -0.71
CA ASN A 121 18.43 4.82 -0.17
C ASN A 121 18.96 3.80 -1.19
N GLN A 122 18.07 3.12 -1.92
CA GLN A 122 18.43 2.17 -2.98
C GLN A 122 19.10 2.83 -4.20
N TRP A 123 18.78 4.11 -4.48
CA TRP A 123 19.48 4.86 -5.51
C TRP A 123 20.95 5.06 -5.10
N LEU A 124 21.18 5.43 -3.85
CA LEU A 124 22.51 5.73 -3.32
C LEU A 124 23.38 4.49 -3.16
N ASP A 125 22.78 3.32 -2.94
CA ASP A 125 23.48 2.05 -2.78
C ASP A 125 22.85 0.92 -3.64
N PRO A 126 23.51 0.52 -4.75
CA PRO A 126 23.04 -0.58 -5.60
C PRO A 126 22.97 -1.95 -4.89
N LYS A 127 23.66 -2.11 -3.75
CA LYS A 127 23.63 -3.32 -2.92
C LYS A 127 22.81 -3.16 -1.64
N TYR A 128 22.03 -2.08 -1.53
CA TYR A 128 21.25 -1.72 -0.35
C TYR A 128 20.51 -2.91 0.29
N TRP A 129 19.83 -3.72 -0.54
CA TRP A 129 19.05 -4.87 -0.06
C TRP A 129 19.90 -6.01 0.50
N GLU A 130 21.08 -6.26 -0.05
CA GLU A 130 21.99 -7.25 0.52
C GLU A 130 22.52 -6.76 1.87
N HIS A 131 22.95 -5.49 1.96
CA HIS A 131 23.45 -4.90 3.21
C HIS A 131 22.38 -4.87 4.30
N VAL A 132 21.16 -4.44 3.97
CA VAL A 132 20.05 -4.37 4.96
C VAL A 132 19.66 -5.76 5.44
N VAL A 133 19.44 -6.73 4.55
CA VAL A 133 18.87 -8.03 4.94
C VAL A 133 19.91 -8.94 5.59
N VAL A 134 21.17 -8.90 5.14
CA VAL A 134 22.23 -9.74 5.71
C VAL A 134 22.74 -9.17 7.04
N ASP A 135 22.94 -7.85 7.11
CA ASP A 135 23.56 -7.24 8.29
C ASP A 135 22.53 -6.85 9.36
N LEU A 136 21.25 -6.67 9.00
CA LEU A 136 20.17 -6.23 9.91
C LEU A 136 18.90 -7.12 9.76
N PRO A 137 18.92 -8.37 10.24
CA PRO A 137 17.79 -9.31 10.08
C PRO A 137 16.47 -8.82 10.69
N ASP A 138 16.53 -8.00 11.74
CA ASP A 138 15.36 -7.39 12.37
C ASP A 138 14.68 -6.33 11.47
N GLN A 139 15.46 -5.64 10.63
CA GLN A 139 14.92 -4.76 9.60
C GLN A 139 14.22 -5.56 8.51
N ALA A 140 14.81 -6.68 8.07
CA ALA A 140 14.18 -7.55 7.08
C ALA A 140 12.84 -8.11 7.57
N TRP A 141 12.74 -8.50 8.84
CA TRP A 141 11.48 -8.87 9.48
C TRP A 141 10.49 -7.69 9.45
N THR A 142 10.90 -6.52 9.95
CA THR A 142 10.02 -5.33 9.98
C THR A 142 9.49 -5.01 8.58
N ILE A 143 10.33 -5.10 7.56
CA ILE A 143 9.92 -4.91 6.16
C ILE A 143 8.86 -5.95 5.77
N ALA A 144 9.07 -7.24 6.04
CA ALA A 144 8.10 -8.26 5.70
C ALA A 144 6.72 -8.01 6.35
N ASP A 145 6.67 -7.67 7.64
CA ASP A 145 5.42 -7.40 8.37
C ASP A 145 4.70 -6.14 7.84
N VAL A 146 5.46 -5.07 7.61
CA VAL A 146 4.91 -3.81 7.05
C VAL A 146 4.35 -4.06 5.66
N ARG A 147 5.00 -4.89 4.85
CA ARG A 147 4.58 -5.19 3.47
C ARG A 147 3.38 -6.13 3.43
N LEU A 148 3.30 -7.14 4.30
CA LEU A 148 2.09 -7.95 4.48
C LEU A 148 0.90 -7.09 4.91
N THR A 149 1.14 -6.14 5.82
CA THR A 149 0.12 -5.16 6.21
C THR A 149 -0.28 -4.29 5.01
N GLY A 150 0.68 -3.72 4.27
CA GLY A 150 0.40 -2.91 3.08
C GLY A 150 -0.40 -3.65 1.99
N LEU A 151 -0.09 -4.94 1.78
CA LEU A 151 -0.84 -5.83 0.90
C LEU A 151 -2.29 -6.02 1.36
N PHE A 152 -2.48 -6.38 2.64
CA PHE A 152 -3.80 -6.51 3.24
C PHE A 152 -4.62 -5.24 3.05
N MET A 153 -4.03 -4.09 3.32
CA MET A 153 -4.72 -2.81 3.23
C MET A 153 -5.06 -2.42 1.79
N SER A 154 -4.16 -2.71 0.84
CA SER A 154 -4.42 -2.53 -0.59
C SER A 154 -5.58 -3.41 -1.05
N SER A 155 -5.68 -4.66 -0.58
CA SER A 155 -6.82 -5.53 -0.90
C SER A 155 -8.12 -5.12 -0.22
N MET A 156 -8.08 -4.53 0.96
CA MET A 156 -9.26 -3.97 1.61
C MET A 156 -9.85 -2.83 0.80
N ALA A 157 -9.01 -1.95 0.23
CA ALA A 157 -9.46 -0.93 -0.72
C ALA A 157 -10.14 -1.55 -1.95
N LEU A 158 -9.55 -2.59 -2.53
CA LEU A 158 -10.12 -3.33 -3.66
C LEU A 158 -11.47 -4.00 -3.31
N PHE A 159 -11.57 -4.59 -2.12
CA PHE A 159 -12.80 -5.21 -1.64
C PHE A 159 -13.93 -4.18 -1.49
N MET A 160 -13.64 -3.01 -0.92
CA MET A 160 -14.62 -1.93 -0.78
C MET A 160 -15.06 -1.38 -2.15
N ILE A 161 -14.15 -1.23 -3.11
CA ILE A 161 -14.47 -0.87 -4.50
C ILE A 161 -15.38 -1.94 -5.13
N THR A 162 -15.09 -3.21 -4.89
CA THR A 162 -15.88 -4.33 -5.42
C THR A 162 -17.28 -4.38 -4.81
N LEU A 163 -17.42 -4.16 -3.50
CA LEU A 163 -18.71 -4.10 -2.83
C LEU A 163 -19.55 -2.90 -3.31
N HIS A 164 -18.91 -1.76 -3.55
CA HIS A 164 -19.57 -0.62 -4.17
C HIS A 164 -20.07 -0.96 -5.58
N ASN A 165 -19.24 -1.61 -6.40
CA ASN A 165 -19.60 -2.04 -7.76
C ASN A 165 -20.83 -2.96 -7.78
N LYS A 166 -20.90 -3.90 -6.83
CA LYS A 166 -22.04 -4.82 -6.71
C LYS A 166 -23.30 -4.16 -6.14
N GLY A 167 -23.30 -2.85 -5.90
CA GLY A 167 -24.42 -2.12 -5.32
C GLY A 167 -24.68 -2.45 -3.84
N VAL A 168 -23.78 -3.20 -3.19
CA VAL A 168 -23.90 -3.58 -1.77
C VAL A 168 -23.67 -2.35 -0.88
N LEU A 169 -22.77 -1.46 -1.31
CA LEU A 169 -22.44 -0.22 -0.59
C LEU A 169 -22.86 1.02 -1.40
N THR A 170 -24.11 1.48 -1.28
CA THR A 170 -24.64 2.69 -1.92
C THR A 170 -24.87 3.86 -0.95
N GLY A 171 -24.58 5.10 -1.36
CA GLY A 171 -24.87 6.32 -0.58
C GLY A 171 -23.76 6.85 0.36
N GLY A 172 -24.03 7.99 1.02
CA GLY A 172 -23.01 8.79 1.73
C GLY A 172 -22.45 8.22 3.03
N LYS A 173 -23.16 7.29 3.70
CA LYS A 173 -22.67 6.55 4.88
C LYS A 173 -21.58 5.54 4.51
N ASN A 174 -21.58 5.06 3.26
CA ASN A 174 -20.62 4.07 2.77
C ASN A 174 -19.28 4.68 2.35
N THR A 175 -19.26 5.97 1.99
CA THR A 175 -18.03 6.73 1.81
C THR A 175 -17.22 6.82 3.11
N LEU A 176 -17.90 6.95 4.26
CA LEU A 176 -17.26 6.97 5.57
C LEU A 176 -16.69 5.59 5.92
N ILE A 177 -17.44 4.50 5.70
CA ILE A 177 -16.93 3.13 5.92
C ILE A 177 -15.73 2.85 5.01
N THR A 178 -15.80 3.27 3.74
CA THR A 178 -14.67 3.12 2.82
C THR A 178 -13.45 3.87 3.36
N VAL A 179 -13.58 5.16 3.70
CA VAL A 179 -12.46 5.95 4.27
C VAL A 179 -11.94 5.36 5.59
N LEU A 180 -12.81 4.91 6.48
CA LEU A 180 -12.41 4.28 7.74
C LEU A 180 -11.60 3.01 7.50
N PHE A 181 -12.06 2.11 6.62
CA PHE A 181 -11.41 0.82 6.39
C PHE A 181 -10.26 0.87 5.38
N THR A 182 -10.17 1.90 4.54
CA THR A 182 -9.06 2.06 3.58
C THR A 182 -7.99 3.04 4.04
N ILE A 183 -8.24 3.81 5.10
CA ILE A 183 -7.29 4.82 5.60
C ILE A 183 -7.05 4.71 7.10
N PHE A 184 -8.09 4.80 7.93
CA PHE A 184 -7.89 4.88 9.39
C PHE A 184 -7.54 3.53 10.03
N VAL A 185 -8.25 2.46 9.68
CA VAL A 185 -7.91 1.09 10.07
C VAL A 185 -6.49 0.72 9.59
N PRO A 186 -6.07 0.97 8.34
CA PRO A 186 -4.69 0.76 7.92
C PRO A 186 -3.69 1.58 8.71
N ALA A 187 -3.96 2.88 8.93
CA ALA A 187 -3.05 3.73 9.68
C ALA A 187 -2.90 3.25 11.13
N LEU A 188 -3.99 2.81 11.77
CA LEU A 188 -3.98 2.21 13.11
C LEU A 188 -3.23 0.88 13.14
N PHE A 189 -3.45 0.00 12.17
CA PHE A 189 -2.73 -1.27 12.07
C PHE A 189 -1.24 -1.06 11.78
N LEU A 190 -0.88 -0.23 10.80
CA LEU A 190 0.52 0.06 10.47
C LEU A 190 1.24 0.73 11.64
N THR A 191 0.63 1.73 12.29
CA THR A 191 1.22 2.42 13.45
C THR A 191 1.30 1.48 14.65
N GLY A 192 0.26 0.69 14.91
CA GLY A 192 0.21 -0.28 16.00
C GLY A 192 1.22 -1.40 15.82
N THR A 193 1.34 -1.93 14.61
CA THR A 193 2.34 -2.95 14.25
C THR A 193 3.75 -2.37 14.34
N HIS A 194 3.99 -1.15 13.82
CA HIS A 194 5.29 -0.47 14.00
C HIS A 194 5.64 -0.25 15.47
N ALA A 195 4.71 0.25 16.28
CA ALA A 195 4.96 0.51 17.70
C ALA A 195 5.18 -0.78 18.49
N THR A 196 4.44 -1.85 18.17
CA THR A 196 4.58 -3.16 18.82
C THR A 196 5.89 -3.83 18.41
N LEU A 197 6.30 -3.72 17.14
CA LEU A 197 7.58 -4.22 16.63
C LEU A 197 8.74 -3.44 17.24
N GLN A 198 8.71 -2.10 17.25
CA GLN A 198 9.75 -1.29 17.89
C GLN A 198 9.87 -1.59 19.39
N ALA A 199 8.76 -1.86 20.08
CA ALA A 199 8.78 -2.28 21.48
C ALA A 199 9.25 -3.74 21.70
N SER A 200 9.36 -4.52 20.63
CA SER A 200 9.84 -5.92 20.67
C SER A 200 11.34 -6.06 20.43
N PHE A 201 12.01 -4.99 19.98
CA PHE A 201 13.45 -4.91 19.84
C PHE A 201 14.03 -4.08 21.02
N PRO A 202 15.03 -4.59 21.76
CA PRO A 202 15.62 -3.91 22.92
C PRO A 202 16.46 -2.68 22.57
#